data_AF-A0AAV7PG17-F1
#
_entry.id   AF-A0AAV7PG17-F1
#
_cell.length_a   1.000
_cell.length_b   1.000
_cell.length_c   1.000
_cell.angle_alpha   90.00
_cell.angle_beta   90.00
_cell.angle_gamma   90.00
#
_symmetry.space_group_name_H-M   'P 1'
#
loop_
_entity.id
_entity.type
_entity.pdbx_description
1 polymer ?
#
loop_
_entity_poly.entity_id
_entity_poly.type
_entity_poly.pdbx_seq_one_letter_code
_entity_poly.pdbx_strand_id
1 'polypeptide(L)'
;MLRILRALYCCRRLPDCNTDQLGNVTTGTETTPCRTKRLRIPPIILKNLYTHNDLVELLEEHCTFTFTIKPLQNHGKIMLTTPEDYRSLTSALTEQKLEYHTFSLIMVKAKRFVIRGLPANASCGHITCDLSELGLPVKNITQIALPTDKNKKFPQFIVTMSASQDGKPADLSVVTRL
;
A
#
# COMPACT_ATOMS: atom_id res chain seq x y z
N MET A 1 -4.58 -2.55 30.28
CA MET A 1 -5.53 -3.52 30.87
C MET A 1 -6.29 -4.19 29.72
N LEU A 2 -5.65 -5.09 28.95
CA LEU A 2 -6.22 -5.76 27.75
C LEU A 2 -7.32 -6.77 28.10
N ARG A 3 -8.48 -6.29 28.55
CA ARG A 3 -9.52 -7.15 29.15
C ARG A 3 -10.22 -8.04 28.13
N ILE A 4 -10.45 -7.57 26.89
CA ILE A 4 -11.19 -8.33 25.88
C ILE A 4 -10.26 -9.32 25.17
N LEU A 5 -9.07 -8.86 24.78
CA LEU A 5 -8.09 -9.73 24.13
C LEU A 5 -7.52 -10.80 25.08
N ARG A 6 -7.26 -10.48 26.37
CA ARG A 6 -6.79 -11.51 27.33
C ARG A 6 -7.86 -12.52 27.71
N ALA A 7 -9.13 -12.13 27.81
CA ALA A 7 -10.23 -13.06 28.14
C ALA A 7 -10.40 -14.15 27.07
N LEU A 8 -10.13 -13.83 25.80
CA LEU A 8 -10.17 -14.80 24.70
C LEU A 8 -8.88 -15.65 24.59
N TYR A 9 -7.74 -15.11 25.04
CA TYR A 9 -6.45 -15.79 24.99
C TYR A 9 -6.16 -16.72 26.19
N CYS A 10 -6.90 -16.63 27.30
CA CYS A 10 -6.70 -17.51 28.46
C CYS A 10 -6.94 -19.00 28.19
N CYS A 11 -7.50 -19.40 27.03
CA CYS A 11 -7.70 -20.80 26.67
C CYS A 11 -6.58 -21.43 25.81
N ARG A 12 -5.51 -20.72 25.42
CA ARG A 12 -4.39 -21.30 24.65
C ARG A 12 -3.05 -21.19 25.36
N ARG A 13 -2.61 -22.34 25.87
CA ARG A 13 -1.28 -22.69 26.42
C ARG A 13 -0.13 -22.06 25.61
N LEU A 14 0.70 -21.24 26.27
CA LEU A 14 2.02 -20.82 25.79
C LEU A 14 3.02 -21.99 25.93
N PRO A 15 3.91 -22.23 24.97
CA PRO A 15 5.21 -22.82 25.24
C PRO A 15 6.28 -21.73 25.41
N ASP A 16 7.18 -21.97 26.34
CA ASP A 16 8.24 -21.08 26.83
C ASP A 16 9.23 -20.65 25.74
N CYS A 17 9.74 -19.41 25.85
CA CYS A 17 10.79 -18.86 24.99
C CYS A 17 12.07 -18.68 25.83
N ASN A 18 13.12 -19.44 25.51
CA ASN A 18 14.46 -19.23 26.04
C ASN A 18 15.21 -18.17 25.23
N THR A 19 15.91 -17.30 25.96
CA THR A 19 16.74 -16.17 25.53
C THR A 19 18.13 -16.62 25.09
N ASP A 20 18.74 -15.87 24.15
CA ASP A 20 20.18 -15.56 23.95
C ASP A 20 20.47 -15.36 22.45
N GLN A 21 21.27 -14.45 21.88
CA GLN A 21 22.13 -13.33 22.30
C GLN A 21 22.44 -12.46 21.05
N LEU A 22 23.09 -11.32 21.31
CA LEU A 22 23.51 -10.18 20.48
C LEU A 22 24.60 -10.45 19.39
N GLY A 23 24.60 -9.65 18.32
CA GLY A 23 25.78 -9.29 17.49
C GLY A 23 25.70 -9.69 16.00
N ASN A 24 26.29 -9.04 14.99
CA ASN A 24 27.07 -7.81 14.82
C ASN A 24 27.05 -7.42 13.32
N VAL A 25 27.35 -6.15 13.03
CA VAL A 25 27.64 -5.53 11.72
C VAL A 25 28.75 -6.27 10.95
N THR A 26 28.64 -6.44 9.61
CA THR A 26 29.76 -6.24 8.65
C THR A 26 29.25 -6.09 7.20
N THR A 27 29.79 -5.09 6.52
CA THR A 27 29.73 -4.73 5.10
C THR A 27 30.39 -5.78 4.21
N GLY A 28 29.81 -6.11 3.05
CA GLY A 28 30.45 -7.01 2.08
C GLY A 28 29.87 -6.86 0.67
N THR A 29 30.65 -6.26 -0.21
CA THR A 29 30.43 -6.14 -1.65
C THR A 29 30.84 -7.45 -2.34
N GLU A 30 29.88 -8.15 -2.94
CA GLU A 30 30.18 -9.27 -3.84
C GLU A 30 29.36 -9.18 -5.14
N THR A 31 30.08 -8.93 -6.24
CA THR A 31 29.58 -8.88 -7.61
C THR A 31 29.24 -10.29 -8.09
N THR A 32 27.96 -10.66 -8.08
CA THR A 32 27.44 -11.84 -8.79
C THR A 32 26.97 -11.40 -10.19
N PRO A 33 27.22 -12.15 -11.30
CA PRO A 33 26.76 -11.78 -12.63
C PRO A 33 25.23 -11.73 -12.63
N CYS A 34 24.71 -10.51 -12.58
CA CYS A 34 23.30 -10.24 -12.37
C CYS A 34 22.56 -10.64 -13.65
N ARG A 35 21.81 -11.74 -13.59
CA ARG A 35 20.81 -12.10 -14.61
C ARG A 35 19.94 -10.87 -14.84
N THR A 36 20.18 -10.16 -15.94
CA THR A 36 19.59 -8.85 -16.24
C THR A 36 18.07 -9.01 -16.32
N LYS A 37 17.39 -8.80 -15.19
CA LYS A 37 15.94 -8.69 -15.16
C LYS A 37 15.63 -7.49 -16.05
N ARG A 38 14.98 -7.72 -17.20
CA ARG A 38 14.54 -6.63 -18.06
C ARG A 38 13.67 -5.72 -17.21
N LEU A 39 14.14 -4.49 -16.99
CA LEU A 39 13.42 -3.51 -16.20
C LEU A 39 12.12 -3.21 -16.95
N ARG A 40 10.99 -3.56 -16.35
CA ARG A 40 9.68 -3.22 -16.91
C ARG A 40 9.47 -1.73 -16.69
N ILE A 41 9.46 -0.98 -17.77
CA ILE A 41 9.25 0.47 -17.73
C ILE A 41 7.77 0.73 -17.44
N PRO A 42 7.46 1.58 -16.44
CA PRO A 42 6.09 1.92 -16.15
C PRO A 42 5.52 2.81 -17.26
N PRO A 43 4.23 2.68 -17.57
CA PRO A 43 3.58 3.59 -18.50
C PRO A 43 3.38 4.97 -17.87
N ILE A 44 3.41 6.00 -18.70
CA ILE A 44 3.12 7.39 -18.34
C ILE A 44 1.69 7.70 -18.77
N ILE A 45 0.86 8.22 -17.87
CA ILE A 45 -0.52 8.61 -18.15
C ILE A 45 -0.60 10.13 -18.17
N LEU A 46 -0.92 10.72 -19.30
CA LEU A 46 -1.18 12.15 -19.42
C LEU A 46 -2.65 12.47 -19.08
N LYS A 47 -2.90 13.64 -18.49
CA LYS A 47 -4.25 14.10 -18.11
C LYS A 47 -4.65 15.35 -18.90
N ASN A 48 -5.96 15.56 -19.02
CA ASN A 48 -6.56 16.74 -19.66
C ASN A 48 -6.10 16.96 -21.10
N LEU A 49 -6.33 15.96 -21.95
CA LEU A 49 -5.87 15.99 -23.32
C LEU A 49 -7.05 16.28 -24.23
N TYR A 50 -6.90 17.28 -25.09
CA TYR A 50 -8.01 17.82 -25.87
C TYR A 50 -8.25 17.04 -27.17
N THR A 51 -7.29 16.30 -27.72
CA THR A 51 -7.46 15.28 -28.78
C THR A 51 -6.20 14.38 -28.88
N HIS A 52 -6.31 13.18 -29.47
CA HIS A 52 -5.17 12.26 -29.69
C HIS A 52 -4.07 12.86 -30.61
N ASN A 53 -4.44 13.71 -31.56
CA ASN A 53 -3.50 14.33 -32.49
C ASN A 53 -2.58 15.32 -31.78
N ASP A 54 -3.13 16.17 -30.91
CA ASP A 54 -2.35 17.13 -30.11
C ASP A 54 -1.27 16.44 -29.27
N LEU A 55 -1.56 15.22 -28.80
CA LEU A 55 -0.60 14.39 -28.08
C LEU A 55 0.53 13.88 -28.94
N VAL A 56 0.20 13.45 -30.17
CA VAL A 56 1.21 12.98 -31.11
C VAL A 56 2.11 14.14 -31.50
N GLU A 57 1.54 15.31 -31.80
CA GLU A 57 2.30 16.51 -32.15
C GLU A 57 3.23 16.97 -31.02
N LEU A 58 2.72 17.05 -29.79
CA LEU A 58 3.53 17.38 -28.61
C LEU A 58 4.68 16.38 -28.38
N LEU A 59 4.42 15.09 -28.60
CA LEU A 59 5.44 14.06 -28.44
C LEU A 59 6.45 14.07 -29.59
N GLU A 60 6.04 14.33 -30.83
CA GLU A 60 6.93 14.46 -31.97
C GLU A 60 7.83 15.69 -31.86
N GLU A 61 7.34 16.79 -31.29
CA GLU A 61 8.14 18.00 -31.05
C GLU A 61 9.21 17.78 -29.98
N HIS A 62 8.88 17.04 -28.92
CA HIS A 62 9.76 16.90 -27.76
C HIS A 62 10.56 15.59 -27.71
N CYS A 63 10.23 14.60 -28.54
CA CYS A 63 10.78 13.25 -28.43
C CYS A 63 11.16 12.67 -29.80
N THR A 64 12.38 12.13 -29.90
CA THR A 64 12.88 11.45 -31.11
C THR A 64 12.83 9.92 -31.02
N PHE A 65 12.15 9.36 -30.01
CA PHE A 65 12.15 7.91 -29.72
C PHE A 65 10.83 7.22 -30.08
N THR A 66 10.88 5.89 -30.23
CA THR A 66 9.70 5.07 -30.54
C THR A 66 8.80 4.92 -29.31
N PHE A 67 7.58 5.46 -29.36
CA PHE A 67 6.58 5.29 -28.30
C PHE A 67 5.28 4.67 -28.84
N THR A 68 4.48 4.11 -27.95
CA THR A 68 3.12 3.66 -28.28
C THR A 68 2.12 4.39 -27.40
N ILE A 69 1.15 5.06 -28.01
CA ILE A 69 0.04 5.71 -27.32
C ILE A 69 -1.16 4.77 -27.32
N LYS A 70 -1.72 4.51 -26.14
CA LYS A 70 -3.03 3.90 -25.99
C LYS A 70 -4.00 4.98 -25.51
N PRO A 71 -5.00 5.36 -26.32
CA PRO A 71 -6.02 6.30 -25.87
C PRO A 71 -6.83 5.68 -24.73
N LEU A 72 -7.10 6.48 -23.71
CA LEU A 72 -8.02 6.20 -22.61
C LEU A 72 -8.97 7.40 -22.53
N GLN A 73 -10.21 7.20 -22.04
CA GLN A 73 -11.31 8.18 -22.14
C GLN A 73 -10.90 9.67 -22.16
N ASN A 74 -10.29 10.16 -21.08
CA ASN A 74 -9.78 11.55 -20.96
C ASN A 74 -8.26 11.60 -20.78
N HIS A 75 -7.56 10.51 -21.08
CA HIS A 75 -6.16 10.31 -20.75
C HIS A 75 -5.38 9.63 -21.88
N GLY A 76 -4.11 9.97 -22.05
CA GLY A 76 -3.22 9.34 -23.01
C GLY A 76 -2.26 8.43 -22.26
N LYS A 77 -2.29 7.12 -22.53
CA LYS A 77 -1.33 6.18 -21.92
C LYS A 77 -0.16 5.96 -22.87
N ILE A 78 1.00 6.49 -22.49
CA ILE A 78 2.24 6.34 -23.24
C ILE A 78 3.01 5.13 -22.70
N MET A 79 3.38 4.23 -23.61
CA MET A 79 4.23 3.08 -23.34
C MET A 79 5.58 3.29 -24.03
N LEU A 80 6.66 3.12 -23.24
CA LEU A 80 8.03 3.30 -23.69
C LEU A 80 8.79 1.99 -23.61
N THR A 81 9.78 1.83 -24.49
CA THR A 81 10.57 0.61 -24.66
C THR A 81 11.90 0.67 -23.91
N THR A 82 12.48 1.86 -23.72
CA THR A 82 13.73 2.05 -22.99
C THR A 82 13.55 2.89 -21.70
N PRO A 83 14.35 2.64 -20.66
CA PRO A 83 14.28 3.41 -19.41
C PRO A 83 14.89 4.81 -19.55
N GLU A 84 15.74 5.04 -20.55
CA GLU A 84 16.33 6.35 -20.85
C GLU A 84 15.26 7.28 -21.44
N ASP A 85 14.49 6.79 -22.42
CA ASP A 85 13.36 7.52 -23.00
C ASP A 85 12.34 7.90 -21.92
N TYR A 86 12.10 7.01 -20.96
CA TYR A 86 11.19 7.28 -19.83
C TYR A 86 11.66 8.45 -18.98
N ARG A 87 12.96 8.52 -18.66
CA ARG A 87 13.53 9.61 -17.87
C ARG A 87 13.52 10.92 -18.65
N SER A 88 13.85 10.86 -19.94
CA SER A 88 13.81 12.02 -20.84
C SER A 88 12.40 12.58 -20.94
N LEU A 89 11.40 11.74 -21.21
CA LEU A 89 10.00 12.16 -21.32
C LEU A 89 9.48 12.74 -20.00
N THR A 90 9.76 12.09 -18.87
CA THR A 90 9.34 12.58 -17.55
C THR A 90 9.91 13.96 -17.25
N SER A 91 11.18 14.21 -17.63
CA SER A 91 11.83 15.51 -17.44
C SER A 91 11.21 16.58 -18.32
N ALA A 92 11.01 16.30 -19.62
CA ALA A 92 10.37 17.22 -20.55
C ALA A 92 8.93 17.59 -20.14
N LEU A 93 8.14 16.60 -19.70
CA LEU A 93 6.77 16.85 -19.21
C LEU A 93 6.75 17.72 -17.96
N THR A 94 7.74 17.58 -17.08
CA THR A 94 7.89 18.44 -15.89
C THR A 94 8.29 19.86 -16.26
N GLU A 95 9.19 20.04 -17.22
CA GLU A 95 9.61 21.36 -17.71
C GLU A 95 8.44 22.13 -18.34
N GLN A 96 7.60 21.44 -19.12
CA GLN A 96 6.40 22.00 -19.74
C GLN A 96 5.22 22.18 -18.77
N LYS A 97 5.37 21.81 -17.49
CA LYS A 97 4.32 21.85 -16.45
C LYS A 97 3.02 21.14 -16.86
N LEU A 98 3.14 20.07 -17.64
CA LEU A 98 1.99 19.27 -18.05
C LEU A 98 1.51 18.38 -16.91
N GLU A 99 0.19 18.20 -16.79
CA GLU A 99 -0.37 17.32 -15.76
C GLU A 99 -0.25 15.86 -16.18
N TYR A 100 0.67 15.12 -15.57
CA TYR A 100 0.88 13.71 -15.85
C TYR A 100 0.92 12.84 -14.59
N HIS A 101 0.70 11.55 -14.80
CA HIS A 101 0.72 10.50 -13.80
C HIS A 101 1.66 9.40 -14.26
N THR A 102 2.83 9.33 -13.64
CA THR A 102 3.58 8.08 -13.59
C THR A 102 2.93 7.22 -12.50
N PHE A 103 2.91 5.89 -12.66
CA PHE A 103 2.54 4.99 -11.57
C PHE A 103 3.60 5.06 -10.46
N SER A 104 3.64 6.17 -9.73
CA SER A 104 4.41 6.34 -8.51
C SER A 104 3.56 5.87 -7.33
N LEU A 105 4.25 5.32 -6.32
CA LEU A 105 3.74 4.51 -5.21
C LEU A 105 2.27 4.74 -4.86
N ILE A 106 1.52 3.65 -4.79
CA ILE A 106 0.17 3.55 -4.23
C ILE A 106 0.18 4.33 -2.90
N MET A 107 -0.23 5.60 -2.97
CA MET A 107 -0.18 6.55 -1.87
C MET A 107 -0.80 5.88 -0.65
N VAL A 108 -0.02 5.79 0.42
CA VAL A 108 -0.09 4.77 1.48
C VAL A 108 -1.53 4.39 1.81
N LYS A 109 -2.04 3.34 1.14
CA LYS A 109 -3.39 2.84 1.42
C LYS A 109 -3.43 2.46 2.89
N ALA A 110 -4.38 3.03 3.61
CA ALA A 110 -4.65 2.64 4.98
C ALA A 110 -4.82 1.13 5.05
N LYS A 111 -4.03 0.46 5.90
CA LYS A 111 -4.12 -1.00 6.03
C LYS A 111 -5.42 -1.33 6.76
N ARG A 112 -6.20 -2.25 6.17
CA ARG A 112 -7.47 -2.69 6.74
C ARG A 112 -7.35 -4.15 7.17
N PHE A 113 -7.84 -4.43 8.37
CA PHE A 113 -7.84 -5.76 8.99
C PHE A 113 -9.27 -6.11 9.38
N VAL A 114 -9.57 -7.41 9.37
CA VAL A 114 -10.84 -7.92 9.90
C VAL A 114 -10.52 -8.74 11.13
N ILE A 115 -10.94 -8.26 12.30
CA ILE A 115 -10.90 -9.03 13.54
C ILE A 115 -12.12 -9.93 13.55
N ARG A 116 -11.89 -11.23 13.73
CA ARG A 116 -12.92 -12.27 13.87
C ARG A 116 -12.88 -12.81 15.30
N GLY A 117 -13.93 -13.53 15.71
CA GLY A 117 -13.96 -14.18 17.05
C GLY A 117 -14.35 -13.26 18.21
N LEU A 118 -14.65 -11.98 17.96
CA LEU A 118 -15.23 -11.09 18.95
C LEU A 118 -16.76 -11.19 18.94
N PRO A 119 -17.42 -11.20 20.11
CA PRO A 119 -18.88 -11.26 20.16
C PRO A 119 -19.49 -9.96 19.61
N ALA A 120 -20.68 -10.06 19.03
CA ALA A 120 -21.34 -8.94 18.35
C ALA A 120 -21.74 -7.78 19.29
N ASN A 121 -21.76 -8.02 20.61
CA ASN A 121 -22.02 -7.03 21.64
C ASN A 121 -20.77 -6.26 22.11
N ALA A 122 -19.58 -6.61 21.60
CA ALA A 122 -18.35 -5.92 21.96
C ALA A 122 -18.37 -4.46 21.49
N SER A 123 -17.92 -3.54 22.33
CA SER A 123 -17.87 -2.12 22.02
C SER A 123 -16.60 -1.75 21.25
N CYS A 124 -16.72 -0.91 20.21
CA CYS A 124 -15.57 -0.43 19.44
C CYS A 124 -14.56 0.34 20.31
N GLY A 125 -15.02 0.99 21.38
CA GLY A 125 -14.18 1.74 22.30
C GLY A 125 -13.17 0.86 23.04
N HIS A 126 -13.61 -0.30 23.55
CA HIS A 126 -12.70 -1.23 24.22
C HIS A 126 -11.69 -1.85 23.25
N ILE A 127 -12.12 -2.19 22.03
CA ILE A 127 -11.22 -2.71 20.99
C ILE A 127 -10.16 -1.67 20.63
N THR A 128 -10.54 -0.39 20.56
CA THR A 128 -9.59 0.70 20.25
C THR A 128 -8.56 0.88 21.36
N CYS A 129 -8.97 0.83 22.64
CA CYS A 129 -8.04 0.85 23.77
C CYS A 129 -7.07 -0.33 23.72
N ASP A 130 -7.58 -1.56 23.58
CA ASP A 130 -6.74 -2.77 23.55
C ASP A 130 -5.72 -2.72 22.40
N LEU A 131 -6.10 -2.24 21.22
CA LEU A 131 -5.19 -2.08 20.08
C LEU A 131 -4.16 -0.95 20.28
N SER A 132 -4.55 0.13 20.96
CA SER A 132 -3.65 1.25 21.28
C SER A 132 -2.61 0.82 22.33
N GLU A 133 -2.99 0.00 23.31
CA GLU A 133 -2.07 -0.61 24.28
C GLU A 133 -1.06 -1.56 23.61
N LEU A 134 -1.43 -2.18 22.48
CA LEU A 134 -0.52 -2.99 21.64
C LEU A 134 0.39 -2.15 20.75
N GLY A 135 0.31 -0.81 20.82
CA GLY A 135 1.11 0.10 19.99
C GLY A 135 0.67 0.14 18.51
N LEU A 136 -0.55 -0.29 18.19
CA LEU A 136 -1.06 -0.27 16.83
C LEU A 136 -1.78 1.07 16.55
N PRO A 137 -1.39 1.82 15.51
CA PRO A 137 -2.00 3.11 15.22
C PRO A 137 -3.34 2.91 14.49
N VAL A 138 -4.43 2.90 15.26
CA VAL A 138 -5.79 2.71 14.76
C VAL A 138 -6.40 4.05 14.32
N LYS A 139 -6.91 4.11 13.09
CA LYS A 139 -7.65 5.27 12.56
C LYS A 139 -9.16 5.13 12.78
N ASN A 140 -9.72 3.96 12.51
CA ASN A 140 -11.16 3.71 12.61
C ASN A 140 -11.44 2.22 12.86
N ILE A 141 -12.44 1.92 13.70
CA ILE A 141 -13.00 0.58 13.88
C ILE A 141 -14.49 0.62 13.54
N THR A 142 -14.90 -0.22 12.60
CA THR A 142 -16.31 -0.36 12.21
C THR A 142 -16.73 -1.82 12.31
N GLN A 143 -17.85 -2.08 12.99
CA GLN A 143 -18.43 -3.42 13.01
C GLN A 143 -19.19 -3.69 11.71
N ILE A 144 -19.04 -4.90 11.16
CA ILE A 144 -19.77 -5.29 9.95
C ILE A 144 -21.26 -5.46 10.31
N ALA A 145 -22.14 -4.89 9.50
CA ALA A 145 -23.59 -5.03 9.61
C ALA A 145 -24.16 -5.59 8.31
N LEU A 146 -25.33 -6.24 8.38
CA LEU A 146 -26.05 -6.67 7.19
C LEU A 146 -26.47 -5.46 6.34
N PRO A 147 -26.42 -5.56 4.99
CA PRO A 147 -26.96 -4.52 4.12
C PRO A 147 -28.46 -4.28 4.34
N THR A 148 -29.20 -5.35 4.60
CA THR A 148 -30.66 -5.34 4.81
C THR A 148 -31.03 -4.74 6.18
N ASP A 149 -30.33 -5.15 7.25
CA ASP A 149 -30.64 -4.76 8.63
C ASP A 149 -29.41 -4.18 9.32
N LYS A 150 -29.34 -2.84 9.38
CA LYS A 150 -28.24 -2.13 10.04
C LYS A 150 -28.13 -2.44 11.55
N ASN A 151 -29.21 -2.92 12.16
CA ASN A 151 -29.26 -3.29 13.58
C ASN A 151 -28.67 -4.68 13.85
N LYS A 152 -28.61 -5.56 12.85
CA LYS A 152 -28.06 -6.91 13.00
C LYS A 152 -26.56 -6.89 12.73
N LYS A 153 -25.81 -6.81 13.82
CA LYS A 153 -24.35 -6.70 13.83
C LYS A 153 -23.67 -8.06 13.76
N PHE A 154 -22.65 -8.19 12.92
CA PHE A 154 -21.83 -9.40 12.84
C PHE A 154 -20.72 -9.41 13.90
N PRO A 155 -20.26 -10.60 14.32
CA PRO A 155 -19.09 -10.78 15.19
C PRO A 155 -17.77 -10.55 14.43
N GLN A 156 -17.72 -9.50 13.60
CA GLN A 156 -16.57 -9.13 12.78
C GLN A 156 -16.40 -7.62 12.79
N PHE A 157 -15.16 -7.17 13.00
CA PHE A 157 -14.80 -5.77 13.07
C PHE A 157 -13.75 -5.44 12.03
N ILE A 158 -14.00 -4.41 11.23
CA ILE A 158 -13.03 -3.87 10.28
C ILE A 158 -12.25 -2.78 11.00
N VAL A 159 -10.95 -2.99 11.14
CA VAL A 159 -10.00 -2.03 11.69
C VAL A 159 -9.23 -1.41 10.56
N THR A 160 -9.25 -0.09 10.48
CA THR A 160 -8.44 0.70 9.55
C THR A 160 -7.32 1.33 10.34
N MET A 161 -6.07 1.00 9.99
CA MET A 161 -4.87 1.55 10.60
C MET A 161 -4.33 2.72 9.77
N SER A 162 -3.73 3.71 10.44
CA SER A 162 -2.98 4.75 9.73
C SER A 162 -1.64 4.20 9.23
N ALA A 163 -1.12 4.82 8.17
CA ALA A 163 0.25 4.59 7.73
C ALA A 163 1.21 4.89 8.91
N SER A 164 2.03 3.92 9.31
CA SER A 164 3.16 4.19 10.21
C SER A 164 4.16 5.05 9.43
N GLN A 165 4.53 6.22 9.95
CA GLN A 165 5.42 7.15 9.24
C GLN A 165 6.85 6.57 9.06
N ASP A 166 7.21 5.52 9.79
CA ASP A 166 8.58 4.99 9.84
C ASP A 166 8.92 3.90 8.81
N GLY A 167 8.03 3.60 7.85
CA GLY A 167 8.29 2.58 6.82
C GLY A 167 8.47 1.15 7.35
N LYS A 168 8.53 0.95 8.66
CA LYS A 168 8.57 -0.35 9.31
C LYS A 168 7.15 -0.94 9.25
N PRO A 169 6.95 -2.13 8.64
CA PRO A 169 5.68 -2.79 8.73
C PRO A 169 5.41 -3.05 10.21
N ALA A 170 4.32 -2.50 10.75
CA ALA A 170 3.82 -2.92 12.05
C ALA A 170 3.82 -4.45 12.06
N ASP A 171 4.40 -5.06 13.09
CA ASP A 171 4.51 -6.51 13.18
C ASP A 171 3.10 -7.11 13.26
N LEU A 172 2.61 -7.57 12.11
CA LEU A 172 1.26 -8.09 11.92
C LEU A 172 1.06 -9.47 12.57
N SER A 173 2.13 -10.10 13.08
CA SER A 173 2.05 -11.42 13.72
C SER A 173 1.10 -11.42 14.93
N VAL A 174 0.94 -10.27 15.59
CA VAL A 174 0.05 -10.08 16.73
C VAL A 174 -1.42 -10.13 16.31
N VAL A 175 -1.77 -9.62 15.13
CA VAL A 175 -3.17 -9.59 14.64
C VAL A 175 -3.56 -10.91 13.98
N THR A 176 -2.63 -11.61 13.33
CA THR A 176 -2.91 -12.92 12.70
C THR A 176 -3.16 -14.04 13.71
N ARG A 177 -2.77 -13.84 14.98
CA ARG A 177 -3.05 -14.77 16.06
C ARG A 177 -4.39 -14.51 16.77
N LEU A 178 -5.04 -13.35 16.54
CA LEU A 178 -6.39 -13.00 17.04
C LEU A 178 -7.48 -13.72 16.23
#